data_AF-A0A534YIE4-F1
#
_entry.id   AF-A0A534YIE4-F1
#
_cell.length_a   1.000
_cell.length_b   1.000
_cell.length_c   1.000
_cell.angle_alpha   90.00
_cell.angle_beta   90.00
_cell.angle_gamma   90.00
#
_symmetry.space_group_name_H-M   'P 1'
#
loop_
_entity.id
_entity.type
_entity.pdbx_description
1 polymer ?
#
loop_
_entity_poly.entity_id
_entity_poly.type
_entity_poly.pdbx_seq_one_letter_code
_entity_poly.pdbx_strand_id
1 'polypeptide(L)'
;MLRNARLCLFVLAALACWSATSSPSLASDRAVGKSTSPPTSSSAPSLGTSGTFAILAGTAVTCTNATVAGNVGVSPGSAITQTSCPVTGTINAANAAAARAQTDFFAAYEAFRALRCDRTLTTLGGQTLLPGVYCFDAAATSTGGVLTLDGPANGLWIFKVGVLGTGALTGTGFSVVSRAGTPLPCNSVFWWVADAVTLTDSNFVGSILAGAAVTLTMTAFTRIKALLAFAVFIVAACGNDSNNPASNTNARNPAGAGPAPVSLGSAGDPGASGSYAILAKSGISSVPGSAVTGDMGLSPAAASFVTGFALIADSTNVFATSTQVAGKVFASNYAVPSPINLTTAIGSMEGAYSDAASRTTPDFLELGTGNIGGQTLVPGLYKWTSTVTIPANLVIAGGANDVWIFQTSGDLTMAAAKIVTLSGGARAKNIFWQVAGQATLGANSHFEGVILSKTAITLQTGATMNGRALAQTQVALQQATITQPAQ
;
A
#
# COMPACT_ATOMS: atom_id res chain seq x y z
N MET A 1 50.83 -16.75 27.23
CA MET A 1 50.71 -17.06 25.79
C MET A 1 49.44 -16.41 25.27
N LEU A 2 49.43 -15.94 24.00
CA LEU A 2 48.43 -15.10 23.28
C LEU A 2 48.42 -13.62 23.73
N ARG A 3 48.90 -12.58 23.03
CA ARG A 3 49.05 -12.17 21.61
C ARG A 3 47.77 -11.66 20.89
N ASN A 4 47.67 -10.33 20.86
CA ASN A 4 47.27 -9.39 19.77
C ASN A 4 45.88 -9.44 19.10
N ALA A 5 45.18 -8.30 19.13
CA ALA A 5 44.82 -7.46 17.97
C ALA A 5 44.13 -6.15 18.45
N ARG A 6 44.84 -5.01 18.55
CA ARG A 6 44.87 -3.89 17.59
C ARG A 6 43.49 -3.31 17.20
N LEU A 7 43.07 -2.29 17.94
CA LEU A 7 42.07 -1.29 17.56
C LEU A 7 42.75 -0.25 16.65
N CYS A 8 42.29 -0.09 15.40
CA CYS A 8 42.80 0.91 14.47
C CYS A 8 41.71 1.94 14.19
N LEU A 9 42.04 3.19 14.51
CA LEU A 9 41.31 4.42 14.28
C LEU A 9 41.37 4.78 12.78
N PHE A 10 40.25 5.15 12.16
CA PHE A 10 40.26 5.93 10.92
C PHE A 10 39.35 7.15 11.05
N VAL A 11 39.99 8.28 10.75
CA VAL A 11 39.51 9.67 10.73
C VAL A 11 38.76 9.93 9.42
N LEU A 12 37.71 10.76 9.45
CA LEU A 12 37.44 11.66 8.32
C LEU A 12 37.12 13.06 8.84
N ALA A 13 37.89 14.02 8.32
CA ALA A 13 37.98 15.41 8.73
C ALA A 13 36.87 16.29 8.13
N ALA A 14 36.43 17.28 8.90
CA ALA A 14 35.82 18.51 8.39
C ALA A 14 36.86 19.64 8.52
N LEU A 15 37.24 20.24 7.38
CA LEU A 15 38.05 21.46 7.33
C LEU A 15 37.17 22.67 7.07
N ALA A 16 37.67 23.81 7.54
CA ALA A 16 36.96 24.99 8.01
C ALA A 16 36.66 26.07 6.95
N CYS A 17 35.61 26.84 7.25
CA CYS A 17 35.53 28.31 7.28
C CYS A 17 35.92 29.15 6.05
N TRP A 18 34.98 30.00 5.59
CA TRP A 18 35.27 31.38 5.18
C TRP A 18 34.07 32.28 5.51
N SER A 19 34.36 33.42 6.12
CA SER A 19 33.44 34.48 6.51
C SER A 19 33.34 35.56 5.43
N ALA A 20 32.17 36.17 5.28
CA ALA A 20 32.05 37.53 4.76
C ALA A 20 30.78 38.20 5.31
N THR A 21 31.02 39.30 6.00
CA THR A 21 30.07 40.28 6.53
C THR A 21 29.50 41.17 5.42
N SER A 22 28.22 41.52 5.50
CA SER A 22 27.71 42.91 5.43
C SER A 22 26.18 42.94 5.48
N SER A 23 25.66 43.73 6.42
CA SER A 23 24.27 44.19 6.48
C SER A 23 24.00 45.21 5.36
N PRO A 24 22.73 45.48 5.01
CA PRO A 24 22.21 46.78 5.46
C PRO A 24 20.73 46.83 5.89
N SER A 25 20.54 47.74 6.86
CA SER A 25 19.43 48.67 7.11
C SER A 25 17.96 48.24 7.10
N LEU A 26 17.35 48.49 8.26
CA LEU A 26 15.93 48.72 8.51
C LEU A 26 15.34 49.76 7.54
N ALA A 27 14.26 49.38 6.86
CA ALA A 27 13.24 50.30 6.39
C ALA A 27 11.89 49.84 6.94
N SER A 28 11.29 50.72 7.71
CA SER A 28 9.90 50.65 8.17
C SER A 28 8.98 50.75 6.97
N ASP A 29 8.02 49.84 6.83
CA ASP A 29 6.77 50.23 6.20
C ASP A 29 5.54 49.50 6.75
N ARG A 30 4.45 50.26 6.77
CA ARG A 30 3.23 50.06 7.53
C ARG A 30 2.40 48.84 7.11
N ALA A 31 1.66 48.33 8.08
CA ALA A 31 0.64 47.29 7.93
C ALA A 31 -0.46 47.67 6.92
N VAL A 32 -0.84 46.69 6.08
CA VAL A 32 -2.15 46.62 5.41
C VAL A 32 -2.72 45.21 5.63
N GLY A 33 -4.02 45.18 5.90
CA GLY A 33 -4.83 44.09 6.45
C GLY A 33 -4.73 42.71 5.81
N LYS A 34 -4.59 41.72 6.70
CA LYS A 34 -5.24 40.39 6.72
C LYS A 34 -6.04 39.98 5.47
N SER A 35 -5.50 39.02 4.73
CA SER A 35 -6.30 37.96 4.12
C SER A 35 -5.72 36.61 4.56
N THR A 36 -6.41 35.99 5.51
CA THR A 36 -6.15 34.62 5.98
C THR A 36 -6.57 33.64 4.88
N SER A 37 -5.63 33.25 4.03
CA SER A 37 -5.77 32.00 3.28
C SER A 37 -5.22 30.87 4.15
N PRO A 38 -5.97 29.78 4.40
CA PRO A 38 -5.39 28.60 5.05
C PRO A 38 -4.27 28.07 4.13
N PRO A 39 -3.11 27.63 4.66
CA PRO A 39 -2.12 26.97 3.83
C PRO A 39 -2.76 25.73 3.19
N THR A 40 -2.80 25.74 1.86
CA THR A 40 -3.21 24.64 1.02
C THR A 40 -2.26 23.46 1.18
N SER A 41 -2.80 22.30 1.58
CA SER A 41 -2.27 20.94 1.38
C SER A 41 -0.74 20.79 1.33
N SER A 42 -0.10 20.68 2.49
CA SER A 42 1.24 20.09 2.57
C SER A 42 1.10 18.56 2.56
N SER A 43 1.72 17.90 1.59
CA SER A 43 1.91 16.45 1.62
C SER A 43 3.09 16.12 2.54
N ALA A 44 2.99 15.06 3.34
CA ALA A 44 4.11 14.58 4.14
C ALA A 44 5.33 14.22 3.28
N PRO A 45 6.57 14.37 3.78
CA PRO A 45 7.75 13.82 3.11
C PRO A 45 7.58 12.33 2.82
N SER A 46 8.03 11.91 1.63
CA SER A 46 7.93 10.52 1.20
C SER A 46 8.85 9.62 2.02
N LEU A 47 8.34 8.44 2.39
CA LEU A 47 9.14 7.38 3.00
C LEU A 47 9.90 6.54 1.95
N GLY A 48 9.62 6.70 0.66
CA GLY A 48 10.18 5.82 -0.39
C GLY A 48 9.90 4.34 -0.11
N THR A 49 10.87 3.47 -0.38
CA THR A 49 10.76 2.02 -0.12
C THR A 49 10.74 1.68 1.37
N SER A 50 11.18 2.58 2.25
CA SER A 50 11.06 2.37 3.69
C SER A 50 9.59 2.32 4.16
N GLY A 51 8.69 3.00 3.44
CA GLY A 51 7.24 2.93 3.68
C GLY A 51 6.63 1.54 3.43
N THR A 52 7.34 0.68 2.68
CA THR A 52 7.00 -0.73 2.48
C THR A 52 7.61 -1.65 3.53
N PHE A 53 8.00 -1.12 4.69
CA PHE A 53 8.33 -1.91 5.85
C PHE A 53 7.40 -1.58 7.01
N ALA A 54 7.05 -2.64 7.72
CA ALA A 54 6.34 -2.56 8.98
C ALA A 54 7.34 -2.34 10.12
N ILE A 55 8.47 -3.04 10.03
CA ILE A 55 9.66 -2.84 10.85
C ILE A 55 10.87 -2.78 9.91
N LEU A 56 11.65 -1.71 10.00
CA LEU A 56 12.96 -1.62 9.35
C LEU A 56 13.96 -1.19 10.41
N ALA A 57 15.07 -1.92 10.58
CA ALA A 57 16.09 -1.61 11.58
C ALA A 57 17.51 -1.60 11.01
N GLY A 58 18.39 -0.85 11.67
CA GLY A 58 19.80 -0.73 11.29
C GLY A 58 20.67 -1.95 11.63
N THR A 59 20.36 -2.64 12.74
CA THR A 59 21.22 -3.71 13.30
C THR A 59 20.51 -4.99 13.62
N ALA A 60 19.38 -4.89 14.31
CA ALA A 60 18.64 -6.05 14.76
C ALA A 60 17.15 -5.74 14.92
N VAL A 61 16.33 -6.76 14.64
CA VAL A 61 14.93 -6.84 15.07
C VAL A 61 14.81 -8.05 15.98
N THR A 62 14.23 -7.87 17.16
CA THR A 62 13.79 -9.00 17.99
C THR A 62 12.30 -8.89 18.25
N CYS A 63 11.57 -9.99 18.25
CA CYS A 63 10.12 -9.96 18.43
C CYS A 63 9.68 -11.13 19.30
N THR A 64 8.93 -10.85 20.37
CA THR A 64 8.50 -11.88 21.33
C THR A 64 7.02 -11.77 21.67
N ASN A 65 6.28 -12.87 21.58
CA ASN A 65 4.85 -12.98 21.95
C ASN A 65 3.96 -11.94 21.25
N ALA A 66 3.93 -12.02 19.92
CA ALA A 66 3.69 -10.86 19.07
C ALA A 66 3.06 -11.21 17.74
N THR A 67 2.52 -10.22 17.01
CA THR A 67 2.26 -10.39 15.58
C THR A 67 2.71 -9.16 14.83
N VAL A 68 3.36 -9.38 13.69
CA VAL A 68 3.87 -8.32 12.82
C VAL A 68 3.12 -8.40 11.49
N ALA A 69 2.35 -7.36 11.19
CA ALA A 69 1.68 -7.22 9.91
C ALA A 69 2.61 -6.46 8.95
N GLY A 70 3.09 -7.11 7.87
CA GLY A 70 3.97 -6.49 6.87
C GLY A 70 5.45 -6.83 6.97
N ASN A 71 6.26 -6.23 6.09
CA ASN A 71 7.66 -6.63 5.90
C ASN A 71 8.54 -6.24 7.11
N VAL A 72 9.48 -7.12 7.44
CA VAL A 72 10.51 -6.87 8.44
C VAL A 72 11.85 -6.80 7.73
N GLY A 73 12.64 -5.76 7.98
CA GLY A 73 13.93 -5.56 7.34
C GLY A 73 15.01 -5.19 8.33
N VAL A 74 16.21 -5.72 8.12
CA VAL A 74 17.41 -5.29 8.84
C VAL A 74 18.53 -5.06 7.84
N SER A 75 19.14 -3.88 7.88
CA SER A 75 20.35 -3.54 7.12
C SER A 75 21.03 -2.33 7.75
N PRO A 76 22.37 -2.22 7.80
CA PRO A 76 23.35 -3.21 7.36
C PRO A 76 23.45 -4.47 8.22
N GLY A 77 22.82 -4.50 9.40
CA GLY A 77 22.74 -5.72 10.20
C GLY A 77 21.93 -6.84 9.54
N SER A 78 21.95 -8.01 10.17
CA SER A 78 21.24 -9.21 9.68
C SER A 78 20.41 -9.90 10.75
N ALA A 79 20.47 -9.45 12.00
CA ALA A 79 19.87 -10.18 13.12
C ALA A 79 18.36 -9.97 13.17
N ILE A 80 17.59 -11.04 12.97
CA ILE A 80 16.13 -11.06 13.16
C ILE A 80 15.80 -12.26 14.04
N THR A 81 15.34 -12.00 15.27
CA THR A 81 15.01 -13.03 16.25
C THR A 81 13.51 -13.04 16.52
N GLN A 82 12.86 -14.20 16.37
CA GLN A 82 11.41 -14.38 16.54
C GLN A 82 11.12 -15.45 17.59
N THR A 83 10.47 -15.04 18.69
CA THR A 83 10.05 -15.93 19.77
C THR A 83 8.54 -15.86 19.88
N SER A 84 7.80 -16.80 19.29
CA SER A 84 6.33 -16.73 19.22
C SER A 84 5.84 -15.42 18.58
N CYS A 85 6.47 -15.03 17.46
CA CYS A 85 6.17 -13.82 16.70
C CYS A 85 5.91 -14.14 15.23
N PRO A 86 4.68 -14.50 14.83
CA PRO A 86 4.30 -14.57 13.43
C PRO A 86 4.47 -13.24 12.70
N VAL A 87 5.15 -13.28 11.56
CA VAL A 87 5.28 -12.17 10.60
C VAL A 87 4.50 -12.54 9.34
N THR A 88 3.59 -11.67 8.90
CA THR A 88 2.75 -11.92 7.70
C THR A 88 3.37 -11.38 6.40
N GLY A 89 4.36 -10.48 6.50
CA GLY A 89 5.13 -10.01 5.35
C GLY A 89 6.47 -10.71 5.17
N THR A 90 7.27 -10.23 4.21
CA THR A 90 8.59 -10.80 3.91
C THR A 90 9.62 -10.35 4.94
N ILE A 91 10.47 -11.30 5.37
CA ILE A 91 11.62 -11.05 6.22
C ILE A 91 12.83 -10.77 5.31
N ASN A 92 13.45 -9.61 5.49
CA ASN A 92 14.53 -9.07 4.67
C ASN A 92 15.77 -8.84 5.55
N ALA A 93 16.53 -9.89 5.82
CA ALA A 93 17.78 -9.78 6.59
C ALA A 93 18.97 -9.49 5.66
N ALA A 94 19.62 -8.35 5.83
CA ALA A 94 20.83 -7.93 5.10
C ALA A 94 20.76 -8.08 3.57
N ASN A 95 19.58 -7.91 2.98
CA ASN A 95 19.39 -8.04 1.53
C ASN A 95 19.24 -6.68 0.84
N ALA A 96 19.20 -6.68 -0.50
CA ALA A 96 19.11 -5.46 -1.30
C ALA A 96 17.84 -4.64 -1.01
N ALA A 97 16.72 -5.30 -0.69
CA ALA A 97 15.48 -4.62 -0.35
C ALA A 97 15.60 -3.86 0.99
N ALA A 98 16.16 -4.48 2.02
CA ALA A 98 16.40 -3.83 3.31
C ALA A 98 17.46 -2.72 3.21
N ALA A 99 18.51 -2.90 2.40
CA ALA A 99 19.53 -1.89 2.16
C ALA A 99 18.96 -0.65 1.44
N ARG A 100 18.11 -0.86 0.43
CA ARG A 100 17.44 0.24 -0.27
C ARG A 100 16.46 0.97 0.65
N ALA A 101 15.67 0.22 1.43
CA ALA A 101 14.76 0.78 2.41
C ALA A 101 15.48 1.63 3.47
N GLN A 102 16.67 1.23 3.92
CA GLN A 102 17.47 2.03 4.84
C GLN A 102 17.96 3.34 4.22
N THR A 103 18.40 3.30 2.97
CA THR A 103 18.79 4.51 2.24
C THR A 103 17.61 5.50 2.14
N ASP A 104 16.43 5.00 1.76
CA ASP A 104 15.23 5.82 1.66
C ASP A 104 14.73 6.31 3.05
N PHE A 105 14.93 5.51 4.11
CA PHE A 105 14.66 5.94 5.49
C PHE A 105 15.52 7.13 5.89
N PHE A 106 16.84 7.10 5.64
CA PHE A 106 17.71 8.24 5.97
C PHE A 106 17.29 9.51 5.23
N ALA A 107 16.93 9.40 3.94
CA ALA A 107 16.42 10.52 3.17
C ALA A 107 15.11 11.09 3.75
N ALA A 108 14.18 10.20 4.14
CA ALA A 108 12.94 10.60 4.79
C ALA A 108 13.20 11.25 6.16
N TYR A 109 14.07 10.67 6.98
CA TYR A 109 14.42 11.16 8.30
C TYR A 109 14.93 12.60 8.25
N GLU A 110 15.85 12.91 7.33
CA GLU A 110 16.34 14.29 7.13
C GLU A 110 15.26 15.23 6.56
N ALA A 111 14.39 14.74 5.67
CA ALA A 111 13.29 15.55 5.14
C ALA A 111 12.28 15.92 6.24
N PHE A 112 11.92 14.99 7.13
CA PHE A 112 11.07 15.27 8.30
C PHE A 112 11.77 16.20 9.29
N ARG A 113 13.07 16.01 9.52
CA ARG A 113 13.89 16.91 10.35
C ARG A 113 13.85 18.35 9.85
N ALA A 114 13.86 18.56 8.54
CA ALA A 114 13.86 19.89 7.91
C ALA A 114 12.51 20.63 7.96
N LEU A 115 11.40 19.96 8.32
CA LEU A 115 10.09 20.60 8.41
C LEU A 115 10.07 21.73 9.45
N ARG A 116 9.40 22.84 9.13
CA ARG A 116 9.18 23.93 10.08
C ARG A 116 8.10 23.56 11.08
N CYS A 117 8.27 24.00 12.32
CA CYS A 117 7.29 23.81 13.38
C CYS A 117 6.16 24.83 13.22
N ASP A 118 4.92 24.37 13.19
CA ASP A 118 3.74 25.25 13.29
C ASP A 118 3.53 25.68 14.75
N ARG A 119 3.81 24.78 15.69
CA ARG A 119 3.67 25.03 17.12
C ARG A 119 4.66 24.20 17.95
N THR A 120 5.22 24.82 18.99
CA THR A 120 5.97 24.11 20.04
C THR A 120 5.03 23.69 21.17
N LEU A 121 5.12 22.43 21.59
CA LEU A 121 4.36 21.84 22.68
C LEU A 121 5.29 21.51 23.85
N THR A 122 4.73 21.55 25.07
CA THR A 122 5.43 21.16 26.30
C THR A 122 4.90 19.85 26.89
N THR A 123 3.68 19.43 26.51
CA THR A 123 3.06 18.18 26.96
C THR A 123 2.36 17.46 25.81
N LEU A 124 2.32 16.12 25.85
CA LEU A 124 1.60 15.28 24.90
C LEU A 124 0.17 14.96 25.36
N GLY A 125 0.00 14.62 26.64
CA GLY A 125 -1.29 14.25 27.21
C GLY A 125 -2.21 15.47 27.39
N GLY A 126 -3.52 15.27 27.17
CA GLY A 126 -4.56 16.28 27.32
C GLY A 126 -4.70 17.24 26.14
N GLN A 127 -3.90 17.07 25.08
CA GLN A 127 -3.95 17.92 23.90
C GLN A 127 -5.06 17.50 22.94
N THR A 128 -5.71 18.47 22.30
CA THR A 128 -6.60 18.26 21.14
C THR A 128 -6.05 19.09 19.98
N LEU A 129 -5.61 18.42 18.91
CA LEU A 129 -4.79 19.03 17.87
C LEU A 129 -5.41 18.90 16.49
N LEU A 130 -5.48 20.01 15.77
CA LEU A 130 -5.78 20.05 14.33
C LEU A 130 -4.56 19.55 13.52
N PRO A 131 -4.71 19.22 12.22
CA PRO A 131 -3.56 18.91 11.37
C PRO A 131 -2.47 19.99 11.43
N GLY A 132 -1.21 19.57 11.53
CA GLY A 132 -0.05 20.46 11.63
C GLY A 132 1.24 19.78 12.09
N VAL A 133 2.33 20.55 12.13
CA VAL A 133 3.66 20.14 12.60
C VAL A 133 3.89 20.67 14.02
N TYR A 134 3.98 19.75 14.98
CA TYR A 134 4.14 20.00 16.40
C TYR A 134 5.54 19.60 16.88
N CYS A 135 6.23 20.51 17.56
CA CYS A 135 7.61 20.30 17.98
C CYS A 135 7.77 20.27 19.50
N PHE A 136 8.70 19.46 19.96
CA PHE A 136 9.22 19.45 21.32
C PHE A 136 10.72 19.71 21.25
N ASP A 137 11.17 20.72 21.98
CA ASP A 137 12.58 21.14 21.98
C ASP A 137 13.50 20.04 22.54
N ALA A 138 12.99 19.27 23.50
CA ALA A 138 13.68 18.17 24.18
C ALA A 138 12.83 16.89 24.19
N ALA A 139 13.04 16.02 25.18
CA ALA A 139 12.26 14.79 25.37
C ALA A 139 10.77 15.08 25.61
N ALA A 140 9.92 14.18 25.11
CA ALA A 140 8.48 14.23 25.30
C ALA A 140 8.02 12.99 26.06
N THR A 141 7.47 13.21 27.26
CA THR A 141 7.02 12.12 28.15
C THR A 141 5.52 12.23 28.41
N SER A 142 4.81 11.10 28.42
CA SER A 142 3.39 11.03 28.75
C SER A 142 3.08 9.77 29.56
N THR A 143 2.36 9.93 30.67
CA THR A 143 1.92 8.82 31.54
C THR A 143 0.41 8.87 31.71
N GLY A 144 -0.30 7.88 31.20
CA GLY A 144 -1.78 7.81 31.21
C GLY A 144 -2.48 8.89 30.38
N GLY A 145 -1.73 9.72 29.65
CA GLY A 145 -2.27 10.86 28.91
C GLY A 145 -2.98 10.44 27.63
N VAL A 146 -4.00 11.21 27.23
CA VAL A 146 -4.69 11.05 25.94
C VAL A 146 -4.38 12.24 25.04
N LEU A 147 -3.85 11.96 23.85
CA LEU A 147 -3.70 12.91 22.75
C LEU A 147 -4.86 12.72 21.77
N THR A 148 -5.64 13.78 21.54
CA THR A 148 -6.78 13.76 20.60
C THR A 148 -6.41 14.45 19.30
N LEU A 149 -6.53 13.76 18.18
CA LEU A 149 -6.36 14.30 16.84
C LEU A 149 -7.74 14.69 16.29
N ASP A 150 -7.95 15.98 16.07
CA ASP A 150 -9.23 16.55 15.63
C ASP A 150 -9.08 17.06 14.20
N GLY A 151 -9.53 16.28 13.22
CA GLY A 151 -9.38 16.63 11.82
C GLY A 151 -9.98 15.58 10.90
N PRO A 152 -10.02 15.87 9.58
CA PRO A 152 -10.55 14.93 8.61
C PRO A 152 -9.67 13.67 8.53
N ALA A 153 -10.20 12.60 7.93
CA ALA A 153 -9.48 11.32 7.80
C ALA A 153 -8.17 11.43 7.00
N ASN A 154 -7.97 12.47 6.20
CA ASN A 154 -6.73 12.77 5.47
C ASN A 154 -5.92 13.91 6.12
N GLY A 155 -6.21 14.26 7.38
CA GLY A 155 -5.43 15.25 8.13
C GLY A 155 -3.99 14.79 8.31
N LEU A 156 -3.04 15.72 8.32
CA LEU A 156 -1.63 15.45 8.52
C LEU A 156 -1.17 15.98 9.88
N TRP A 157 -0.69 15.08 10.74
CA TRP A 157 -0.10 15.41 12.04
C TRP A 157 1.36 14.92 12.05
N ILE A 158 2.29 15.84 12.29
CA ILE A 158 3.71 15.53 12.39
C ILE A 158 4.20 15.98 13.75
N PHE A 159 4.72 15.05 14.54
CA PHE A 159 5.33 15.32 15.84
C PHE A 159 6.83 15.21 15.71
N LYS A 160 7.56 16.26 16.08
CA LYS A 160 9.03 16.29 16.08
C LYS A 160 9.54 16.42 17.51
N VAL A 161 10.26 15.42 18.00
CA VAL A 161 10.76 15.36 19.38
C VAL A 161 12.28 15.53 19.40
N GLY A 162 12.79 16.42 20.25
CA GLY A 162 14.21 16.70 20.39
C GLY A 162 14.78 17.62 19.32
N VAL A 163 14.02 18.62 18.84
CA VAL A 163 14.46 19.48 17.71
C VAL A 163 15.69 20.34 18.01
N LEU A 164 16.08 20.49 19.28
CA LEU A 164 17.29 21.23 19.69
C LEU A 164 18.51 20.33 19.96
N GLY A 165 18.44 19.03 19.69
CA GLY A 165 19.59 18.13 19.82
C GLY A 165 19.20 16.70 20.16
N THR A 166 18.90 16.45 21.44
CA THR A 166 18.48 15.14 21.94
C THR A 166 17.07 15.21 22.52
N GLY A 167 16.31 14.14 22.33
CA GLY A 167 14.95 14.05 22.86
C GLY A 167 14.33 12.71 22.56
N ALA A 168 14.13 11.92 23.61
CA ALA A 168 13.43 10.65 23.54
C ALA A 168 11.90 10.87 23.65
N LEU A 169 11.14 9.96 23.06
CA LEU A 169 9.69 9.86 23.24
C LEU A 169 9.38 8.73 24.22
N THR A 170 8.81 9.04 25.38
CA THR A 170 8.47 8.05 26.40
C THR A 170 6.98 8.08 26.71
N GLY A 171 6.27 6.98 26.47
CA GLY A 171 4.85 6.84 26.77
C GLY A 171 4.60 5.63 27.68
N THR A 172 3.84 5.82 28.75
CA THR A 172 3.36 4.72 29.61
C THR A 172 1.85 4.85 29.77
N GLY A 173 1.05 3.91 29.26
CA GLY A 173 -0.40 4.10 29.20
C GLY A 173 -0.84 5.29 28.34
N PHE A 174 0.03 5.74 27.42
CA PHE A 174 -0.26 6.89 26.55
C PHE A 174 -1.20 6.47 25.42
N SER A 175 -2.24 7.26 25.16
CA SER A 175 -3.22 6.95 24.11
C SER A 175 -3.31 8.07 23.08
N VAL A 176 -3.28 7.72 21.80
CA VAL A 176 -3.55 8.61 20.69
C VAL A 176 -4.90 8.21 20.09
N VAL A 177 -5.85 9.14 20.08
CA VAL A 177 -7.21 8.90 19.61
C VAL A 177 -7.62 9.91 18.55
N SER A 178 -8.47 9.51 17.60
CA SER A 178 -9.11 10.43 16.67
C SER A 178 -10.46 10.88 17.24
N ARG A 179 -10.74 12.20 17.18
CA ARG A 179 -12.00 12.76 17.70
C ARG A 179 -13.23 12.27 16.93
N ALA A 180 -13.07 12.03 15.64
CA ALA A 180 -14.13 11.58 14.74
C ALA A 180 -14.52 10.11 14.93
N GLY A 181 -13.82 9.34 15.79
CA GLY A 181 -14.05 7.89 15.96
C GLY A 181 -13.69 7.04 14.74
N THR A 182 -13.28 7.66 13.63
CA THR A 182 -12.83 7.01 12.40
C THR A 182 -11.34 6.70 12.48
N PRO A 183 -10.88 5.50 12.07
CA PRO A 183 -9.46 5.18 12.00
C PRO A 183 -8.72 6.13 11.05
N LEU A 184 -7.66 6.79 11.52
CA LEU A 184 -6.77 7.59 10.68
C LEU A 184 -5.86 6.65 9.86
N PRO A 185 -5.60 6.94 8.57
CA PRO A 185 -4.70 6.15 7.76
C PRO A 185 -3.25 6.35 8.23
N CYS A 186 -2.40 5.33 8.03
CA CYS A 186 -1.05 5.29 8.59
C CYS A 186 -0.09 6.38 8.06
N ASN A 187 -0.46 7.04 6.95
CA ASN A 187 0.24 8.18 6.35
C ASN A 187 -0.27 9.55 6.83
N SER A 188 -1.13 9.57 7.85
CA SER A 188 -1.67 10.81 8.44
C SER A 188 -0.92 11.25 9.68
N VAL A 189 -0.23 10.34 10.38
CA VAL A 189 0.44 10.66 11.65
C VAL A 189 1.89 10.19 11.59
N PHE A 190 2.82 11.12 11.81
CA PHE A 190 4.26 10.86 11.82
C PHE A 190 4.92 11.35 13.10
N TRP A 191 5.89 10.59 13.57
CA TRP A 191 6.68 10.87 14.75
C TRP A 191 8.16 10.84 14.38
N TRP A 192 8.74 12.01 14.19
CA TRP A 192 10.19 12.15 14.07
C TRP A 192 10.78 12.33 15.46
N VAL A 193 11.72 11.47 15.85
CA VAL A 193 12.34 11.48 17.18
C VAL A 193 13.85 11.49 17.02
N ALA A 194 14.51 12.48 17.63
CA ALA A 194 15.97 12.64 17.57
C ALA A 194 16.73 11.47 18.21
N ASP A 195 16.12 10.84 19.22
CA ASP A 195 16.73 9.77 20.03
C ASP A 195 15.81 8.53 20.07
N ALA A 196 15.81 7.81 21.19
CA ALA A 196 15.05 6.59 21.42
C ALA A 196 13.54 6.85 21.60
N VAL A 197 12.74 5.83 21.33
CA VAL A 197 11.30 5.80 21.64
C VAL A 197 11.04 4.65 22.59
N THR A 198 10.32 4.88 23.68
CA THR A 198 9.90 3.82 24.60
C THR A 198 8.41 3.94 24.87
N LEU A 199 7.63 2.92 24.54
CA LEU A 199 6.19 2.88 24.77
C LEU A 199 5.81 1.64 25.56
N THR A 200 5.22 1.85 26.74
CA THR A 200 4.74 0.79 27.62
C THR A 200 3.22 0.87 27.72
N ASP A 201 2.51 -0.22 27.47
CA ASP A 201 1.04 -0.33 27.57
C ASP A 201 0.27 0.85 26.92
N SER A 202 0.80 1.35 25.81
CA SER A 202 0.30 2.56 25.15
C SER A 202 -0.52 2.22 23.91
N ASN A 203 -1.61 2.95 23.68
CA ASN A 203 -2.42 2.87 22.47
C ASN A 203 -1.95 3.93 21.47
N PHE A 204 -0.95 3.61 20.66
CA PHE A 204 -0.24 4.60 19.85
C PHE A 204 -0.68 4.58 18.39
N VAL A 205 -0.62 5.73 17.70
CA VAL A 205 -1.02 5.84 16.29
C VAL A 205 0.06 6.57 15.50
N GLY A 206 0.45 6.00 14.36
CA GLY A 206 1.29 6.65 13.36
C GLY A 206 2.59 5.93 13.02
N SER A 207 3.40 6.59 12.19
CA SER A 207 4.71 6.12 11.72
C SER A 207 5.83 6.77 12.52
N ILE A 208 6.65 5.95 13.19
CA ILE A 208 7.79 6.38 13.99
C ILE A 208 9.06 6.34 13.13
N LEU A 209 9.76 7.47 13.09
CA LEU A 209 11.09 7.63 12.54
C LEU A 209 12.02 8.03 13.70
N ALA A 210 12.79 7.08 14.23
CA ALA A 210 13.65 7.34 15.39
C ALA A 210 15.13 7.35 15.02
N GLY A 211 15.87 8.28 15.64
CA GLY A 211 17.32 8.39 15.51
C GLY A 211 18.07 7.32 16.31
N ALA A 212 17.42 6.68 17.27
CA ALA A 212 17.95 5.57 18.05
C ALA A 212 16.91 4.44 18.21
N ALA A 213 17.06 3.61 19.25
CA ALA A 213 16.23 2.45 19.49
C ALA A 213 14.77 2.83 19.83
N VAL A 214 13.80 2.17 19.20
CA VAL A 214 12.39 2.09 19.64
C VAL A 214 12.24 0.88 20.57
N THR A 215 11.44 0.96 21.62
CA THR A 215 11.09 -0.15 22.54
C THR A 215 9.60 -0.07 22.83
N LEU A 216 8.83 -1.13 22.56
CA LEU A 216 7.38 -1.21 22.76
C LEU A 216 7.13 -2.47 23.58
N THR A 217 6.53 -2.28 24.75
CA THR A 217 6.20 -3.33 25.72
C THR A 217 4.71 -3.20 26.01
N MET A 218 3.85 -4.07 25.48
CA MET A 218 2.40 -3.79 25.46
C MET A 218 1.52 -5.01 25.74
N THR A 219 0.33 -4.74 26.30
CA THR A 219 -0.73 -5.71 26.61
C THR A 219 -1.95 -5.67 25.66
N ALA A 220 -2.11 -4.66 24.79
CA ALA A 220 -3.21 -4.57 23.81
C ALA A 220 -2.83 -3.77 22.53
N PHE A 221 -3.37 -4.15 21.37
CA PHE A 221 -3.03 -3.58 20.04
C PHE A 221 -3.95 -2.43 19.59
N THR A 222 -3.37 -1.30 19.14
CA THR A 222 -3.88 -0.54 17.98
C THR A 222 -2.70 0.13 17.20
N ARG A 223 -2.65 -0.10 15.88
CA ARG A 223 -2.05 0.67 14.75
C ARG A 223 -0.75 1.51 14.94
N ILE A 224 0.44 0.89 15.00
CA ILE A 224 1.77 1.58 14.98
C ILE A 224 2.68 1.11 13.81
N LYS A 225 3.35 2.00 13.07
CA LYS A 225 4.43 1.73 12.08
C LYS A 225 5.77 2.17 12.68
N ALA A 226 6.85 1.38 12.64
CA ALA A 226 8.15 1.78 13.22
C ALA A 226 9.32 1.57 12.24
N LEU A 227 10.15 2.60 12.05
CA LEU A 227 11.23 2.67 11.07
C LEU A 227 12.50 3.24 11.73
N LEU A 228 13.64 2.52 11.67
CA LEU A 228 14.75 2.66 12.62
C LEU A 228 16.18 2.56 12.06
N ALA A 229 17.10 3.26 12.74
CA ALA A 229 18.55 3.22 12.53
C ALA A 229 19.38 2.74 13.75
N PHE A 230 18.93 1.72 14.47
CA PHE A 230 19.75 0.63 15.09
C PHE A 230 19.04 0.02 16.33
N ALA A 231 19.18 -1.30 16.44
CA ALA A 231 18.89 -2.30 17.48
C ALA A 231 17.59 -2.13 18.25
N VAL A 232 16.59 -2.95 17.91
CA VAL A 232 15.30 -2.96 18.61
C VAL A 232 14.64 -4.33 18.69
N PHE A 233 14.13 -4.62 19.88
CA PHE A 233 13.18 -5.67 20.18
C PHE A 233 11.76 -5.07 20.21
N ILE A 234 10.79 -5.50 19.37
CA ILE A 234 9.35 -5.12 19.38
C ILE A 234 8.40 -5.96 18.51
N VAL A 235 7.16 -5.97 19.01
CA VAL A 235 5.87 -6.50 18.54
C VAL A 235 4.97 -5.40 17.99
N ALA A 236 4.14 -5.72 16.99
CA ALA A 236 3.10 -4.89 16.40
C ALA A 236 3.62 -3.85 15.39
N ALA A 237 3.51 -4.22 14.13
CA ALA A 237 3.86 -3.37 13.02
C ALA A 237 2.65 -3.15 12.13
N CYS A 238 2.49 -1.92 11.65
CA CYS A 238 1.54 -1.56 10.62
C CYS A 238 2.06 -2.09 9.29
N GLY A 239 1.23 -2.91 8.66
CA GLY A 239 1.42 -3.39 7.30
C GLY A 239 1.75 -2.25 6.34
N ASN A 240 2.46 -2.58 5.28
CA ASN A 240 2.85 -1.69 4.21
C ASN A 240 1.63 -1.05 3.53
N ASP A 241 1.17 0.08 4.02
CA ASP A 241 0.04 0.80 3.41
C ASP A 241 0.44 1.65 2.18
N SER A 242 1.68 1.57 1.69
CA SER A 242 1.99 2.05 0.32
C SER A 242 1.64 1.04 -0.77
N ASN A 243 1.13 -0.15 -0.41
CA ASN A 243 0.44 -1.09 -1.31
C ASN A 243 -0.76 -1.79 -0.63
N ASN A 244 -1.38 -1.17 0.39
CA ASN A 244 -2.58 -1.71 1.06
C ASN A 244 -3.49 -0.56 1.54
N PRO A 245 -4.75 -0.47 1.08
CA PRO A 245 -5.69 0.53 1.57
C PRO A 245 -6.24 0.01 2.91
N ALA A 246 -5.55 0.28 4.02
CA ALA A 246 -6.04 -0.03 5.36
C ALA A 246 -6.55 -1.48 5.54
N SER A 247 -5.71 -2.38 6.05
CA SER A 247 -6.20 -3.58 6.75
C SER A 247 -6.85 -3.19 8.09
N ASN A 248 -8.00 -2.55 8.01
CA ASN A 248 -9.15 -3.11 8.69
C ASN A 248 -9.65 -4.17 7.71
N THR A 249 -9.44 -5.46 8.02
CA THR A 249 -9.97 -6.58 7.23
C THR A 249 -11.49 -6.50 7.03
N ASN A 250 -12.17 -5.56 7.69
CA ASN A 250 -13.60 -5.25 7.62
C ASN A 250 -13.91 -3.74 7.49
N ALA A 251 -13.02 -2.92 6.91
CA ALA A 251 -13.35 -1.50 6.70
C ALA A 251 -14.55 -1.36 5.77
N ARG A 252 -15.55 -0.60 6.20
CA ARG A 252 -16.63 -0.09 5.35
C ARG A 252 -16.06 1.00 4.43
N ASN A 253 -16.64 1.10 3.24
CA ASN A 253 -16.37 2.19 2.31
C ASN A 253 -16.82 3.53 2.91
N PRO A 254 -15.94 4.55 3.02
CA PRO A 254 -16.32 5.86 3.53
C PRO A 254 -17.06 6.73 2.48
N ALA A 255 -16.96 6.38 1.19
CA ALA A 255 -17.50 7.17 0.08
C ALA A 255 -18.82 6.62 -0.51
N GLY A 256 -19.29 5.48 0.01
CA GLY A 256 -20.47 4.76 -0.48
C GLY A 256 -20.76 3.54 0.39
N ALA A 257 -21.70 2.70 -0.02
CA ALA A 257 -21.99 1.43 0.63
C ALA A 257 -20.95 0.33 0.28
N GLY A 258 -20.97 -0.75 1.05
CA GLY A 258 -20.07 -1.89 0.88
C GLY A 258 -18.72 -1.77 1.62
N PRO A 259 -17.80 -2.72 1.38
CA PRO A 259 -16.47 -2.73 1.99
C PRO A 259 -15.55 -1.69 1.34
N ALA A 260 -14.44 -1.35 1.98
CA ALA A 260 -13.41 -0.50 1.39
C ALA A 260 -12.90 -1.11 0.06
N PRO A 261 -12.66 -0.30 -0.98
CA PRO A 261 -12.15 -0.78 -2.27
C PRO A 261 -10.85 -1.56 -2.12
N VAL A 262 -10.63 -2.56 -2.97
CA VAL A 262 -9.32 -3.21 -3.10
C VAL A 262 -8.38 -2.28 -3.85
N SER A 263 -7.19 -2.00 -3.30
CA SER A 263 -6.25 -1.10 -3.97
C SER A 263 -5.53 -1.85 -5.08
N LEU A 264 -5.64 -1.32 -6.28
CA LEU A 264 -4.85 -1.76 -7.43
C LEU A 264 -3.67 -0.81 -7.70
N GLY A 265 -3.58 0.32 -6.98
CA GLY A 265 -2.69 1.42 -7.30
C GLY A 265 -3.20 2.29 -8.47
N SER A 266 -2.50 3.41 -8.71
CA SER A 266 -2.90 4.39 -9.74
C SER A 266 -2.62 3.86 -11.15
N ALA A 267 -3.53 4.08 -12.11
CA ALA A 267 -3.33 3.60 -13.49
C ALA A 267 -2.18 4.28 -14.25
N GLY A 268 -1.61 5.35 -13.71
CA GLY A 268 -0.42 6.00 -14.26
C GLY A 268 0.91 5.45 -13.70
N ASP A 269 0.86 4.60 -12.67
CA ASP A 269 2.05 4.03 -12.05
C ASP A 269 2.38 2.68 -12.72
N PRO A 270 3.49 2.56 -13.49
CA PRO A 270 3.83 1.31 -14.15
C PRO A 270 4.14 0.16 -13.18
N GLY A 271 4.37 0.45 -11.89
CA GLY A 271 4.50 -0.53 -10.81
C GLY A 271 3.18 -0.95 -10.16
N ALA A 272 2.05 -0.37 -10.54
CA ALA A 272 0.73 -0.69 -9.99
C ALA A 272 -0.02 -1.68 -10.89
N SER A 273 -0.72 -2.65 -10.28
CA SER A 273 -1.58 -3.59 -11.03
C SER A 273 -2.76 -2.90 -11.73
N GLY A 274 -3.21 -1.75 -11.22
CA GLY A 274 -4.31 -0.93 -11.75
C GLY A 274 -4.02 -0.29 -13.11
N SER A 275 -2.75 -0.21 -13.50
CA SER A 275 -2.30 0.34 -14.79
C SER A 275 -2.55 -0.59 -15.96
N TYR A 276 -2.73 -1.88 -15.70
CA TYR A 276 -2.86 -2.90 -16.73
C TYR A 276 -4.32 -3.33 -16.91
N ALA A 277 -4.75 -3.46 -18.17
CA ALA A 277 -5.97 -4.17 -18.54
C ALA A 277 -5.79 -5.68 -18.34
N ILE A 278 -4.60 -6.20 -18.67
CA ILE A 278 -4.23 -7.61 -18.50
C ILE A 278 -2.87 -7.68 -17.82
N LEU A 279 -2.77 -8.42 -16.72
CA LEU A 279 -1.51 -8.69 -16.03
C LEU A 279 -1.42 -10.17 -15.68
N ALA A 280 -0.35 -10.85 -16.09
CA ALA A 280 -0.20 -12.29 -15.92
C ALA A 280 1.23 -12.70 -15.53
N LYS A 281 1.41 -13.94 -15.04
CA LYS A 281 2.73 -14.47 -14.65
C LYS A 281 3.35 -15.46 -15.61
N SER A 282 2.54 -16.34 -16.20
CA SER A 282 3.02 -17.49 -16.98
C SER A 282 2.67 -17.45 -18.47
N GLY A 283 1.69 -16.64 -18.89
CA GLY A 283 1.42 -16.42 -20.31
C GLY A 283 0.20 -15.56 -20.59
N ILE A 284 0.18 -14.96 -21.77
CA ILE A 284 -0.99 -14.27 -22.33
C ILE A 284 -1.18 -14.77 -23.75
N SER A 285 -2.33 -15.34 -24.07
CA SER A 285 -2.58 -15.89 -25.40
C SER A 285 -3.85 -15.31 -26.02
N SER A 286 -3.86 -15.20 -27.35
CA SER A 286 -5.04 -14.86 -28.12
C SER A 286 -5.17 -15.77 -29.33
N VAL A 287 -6.37 -16.29 -29.59
CA VAL A 287 -6.77 -16.60 -30.97
C VAL A 287 -6.96 -15.25 -31.67
N PRO A 288 -6.29 -14.96 -32.80
CA PRO A 288 -6.30 -13.63 -33.40
C PRO A 288 -7.71 -13.07 -33.61
N GLY A 289 -7.87 -11.77 -33.38
CA GLY A 289 -9.15 -11.04 -33.46
C GLY A 289 -9.66 -10.53 -32.11
N SER A 290 -8.86 -10.60 -31.05
CA SER A 290 -9.18 -9.96 -29.77
C SER A 290 -8.93 -8.45 -29.84
N ALA A 291 -9.57 -7.69 -28.95
CA ALA A 291 -9.38 -6.25 -28.81
C ALA A 291 -9.18 -5.89 -27.33
N VAL A 292 -8.02 -5.32 -27.00
CA VAL A 292 -7.67 -4.90 -25.64
C VAL A 292 -7.50 -3.39 -25.63
N THR A 293 -8.25 -2.70 -24.79
CA THR A 293 -8.05 -1.26 -24.51
C THR A 293 -7.39 -1.13 -23.14
N GLY A 294 -6.14 -0.63 -23.12
CA GLY A 294 -5.27 -0.57 -21.95
C GLY A 294 -4.01 -1.44 -22.09
N ASP A 295 -3.09 -1.28 -21.13
CA ASP A 295 -1.77 -1.92 -21.19
C ASP A 295 -1.83 -3.40 -20.78
N MET A 296 -0.91 -4.20 -21.32
CA MET A 296 -0.71 -5.61 -20.96
C MET A 296 0.67 -5.83 -20.34
N GLY A 297 0.75 -6.65 -19.30
CA GLY A 297 2.00 -6.97 -18.61
C GLY A 297 2.18 -8.47 -18.37
N LEU A 298 3.38 -8.98 -18.61
CA LEU A 298 3.74 -10.37 -18.34
C LEU A 298 5.07 -10.47 -17.57
N SER A 299 5.05 -11.03 -16.36
CA SER A 299 6.26 -11.26 -15.56
C SER A 299 6.01 -12.33 -14.49
N PRO A 300 6.94 -13.28 -14.24
CA PRO A 300 8.33 -13.30 -14.72
C PRO A 300 8.51 -13.91 -16.11
N ALA A 301 7.47 -14.47 -16.74
CA ALA A 301 7.59 -15.02 -18.08
C ALA A 301 7.97 -13.96 -19.12
N ALA A 302 8.78 -14.37 -20.10
CA ALA A 302 9.26 -13.50 -21.18
C ALA A 302 8.18 -13.25 -22.24
N ALA A 303 8.41 -12.25 -23.11
CA ALA A 303 7.52 -11.87 -24.20
C ALA A 303 7.16 -13.02 -25.16
N SER A 304 8.00 -14.06 -25.25
CA SER A 304 7.72 -15.27 -26.04
C SER A 304 6.49 -16.04 -25.56
N PHE A 305 6.04 -15.81 -24.33
CA PHE A 305 4.81 -16.36 -23.76
C PHE A 305 3.58 -15.44 -23.97
N VAL A 306 3.77 -14.31 -24.66
CA VAL A 306 2.67 -13.51 -25.21
C VAL A 306 2.43 -13.95 -26.66
N THR A 307 1.42 -14.80 -26.87
CA THR A 307 1.20 -15.52 -28.14
C THR A 307 -0.07 -15.08 -28.85
N GLY A 308 -0.06 -15.07 -30.18
CA GLY A 308 -1.23 -14.70 -31.00
C GLY A 308 -1.52 -13.20 -31.14
N PHE A 309 -0.65 -12.33 -30.59
CA PHE A 309 -0.76 -10.87 -30.70
C PHE A 309 0.07 -10.25 -31.83
N ALA A 310 0.95 -11.03 -32.49
CA ALA A 310 1.90 -10.51 -33.49
C ALA A 310 2.65 -9.26 -32.98
N LEU A 311 3.35 -9.41 -31.85
CA LEU A 311 4.01 -8.30 -31.18
C LEU A 311 5.11 -7.68 -32.03
N ILE A 312 5.14 -6.35 -32.07
CA ILE A 312 6.20 -5.55 -32.68
C ILE A 312 6.87 -4.75 -31.56
N ALA A 313 8.10 -5.11 -31.19
CA ALA A 313 8.88 -4.35 -30.22
C ALA A 313 9.12 -2.93 -30.73
N ASP A 314 8.95 -1.94 -29.85
CA ASP A 314 9.32 -0.55 -30.15
C ASP A 314 10.85 -0.43 -30.31
N SER A 315 11.29 0.65 -30.95
CA SER A 315 12.69 1.04 -31.12
C SER A 315 13.52 1.05 -29.82
N THR A 316 12.90 1.35 -28.68
CA THR A 316 13.55 1.33 -27.36
C THR A 316 13.63 -0.07 -26.75
N ASN A 317 12.88 -1.03 -27.29
CA ASN A 317 12.68 -2.37 -26.74
C ASN A 317 12.18 -2.39 -25.28
N VAL A 318 11.61 -1.28 -24.78
CA VAL A 318 10.99 -1.20 -23.45
C VAL A 318 9.59 -1.83 -23.45
N PHE A 319 8.89 -1.75 -24.57
CA PHE A 319 7.57 -2.34 -24.76
C PHE A 319 7.40 -2.81 -26.21
N ALA A 320 6.31 -3.54 -26.46
CA ALA A 320 5.84 -3.88 -27.80
C ALA A 320 4.43 -3.34 -28.05
N THR A 321 4.05 -3.32 -29.32
CA THR A 321 2.72 -2.94 -29.81
C THR A 321 2.07 -4.12 -30.54
N SER A 322 0.75 -4.06 -30.69
CA SER A 322 -0.05 -5.01 -31.45
C SER A 322 -1.28 -4.30 -31.99
N THR A 323 -1.76 -4.69 -33.18
CA THR A 323 -3.02 -4.17 -33.75
C THR A 323 -4.25 -4.56 -32.91
N GLN A 324 -4.12 -5.58 -32.06
CA GLN A 324 -5.17 -6.04 -31.14
C GLN A 324 -5.16 -5.27 -29.81
N VAL A 325 -4.20 -4.36 -29.58
CA VAL A 325 -3.98 -3.71 -28.29
C VAL A 325 -3.91 -2.20 -28.46
N ALA A 326 -4.96 -1.50 -28.05
CA ALA A 326 -4.97 -0.05 -27.87
C ALA A 326 -4.29 0.30 -26.52
N GLY A 327 -2.98 0.08 -26.47
CA GLY A 327 -2.11 0.20 -25.30
C GLY A 327 -0.71 -0.32 -25.61
N LYS A 328 0.11 -0.51 -24.57
CA LYS A 328 1.46 -1.08 -24.66
C LYS A 328 1.50 -2.48 -24.08
N VAL A 329 2.40 -3.30 -24.62
CA VAL A 329 2.67 -4.65 -24.12
C VAL A 329 4.04 -4.67 -23.46
N PHE A 330 4.11 -5.05 -22.19
CA PHE A 330 5.32 -5.13 -21.41
C PHE A 330 5.62 -6.59 -21.03
N ALA A 331 6.90 -6.96 -21.03
CA ALA A 331 7.35 -8.29 -20.61
C ALA A 331 8.66 -8.25 -19.82
N SER A 332 8.93 -9.30 -19.06
CA SER A 332 10.08 -9.37 -18.13
C SER A 332 11.46 -9.27 -18.80
N ASN A 333 11.58 -9.60 -20.08
CA ASN A 333 12.84 -9.60 -20.83
C ASN A 333 13.02 -8.36 -21.73
N TYR A 334 12.14 -7.36 -21.61
CA TYR A 334 12.29 -6.07 -22.28
C TYR A 334 13.30 -5.17 -21.56
N ALA A 335 13.71 -4.10 -22.25
CA ALA A 335 14.66 -3.13 -21.72
C ALA A 335 14.12 -2.41 -20.46
N VAL A 336 15.05 -1.95 -19.63
CA VAL A 336 14.76 -1.17 -18.42
C VAL A 336 13.96 0.10 -18.79
N PRO A 337 12.93 0.49 -18.02
CA PRO A 337 12.56 0.00 -16.68
C PRO A 337 11.51 -1.12 -16.62
N SER A 338 11.14 -1.74 -17.74
CA SER A 338 10.03 -2.72 -17.77
C SER A 338 10.16 -3.90 -16.81
N PRO A 339 11.33 -4.57 -16.66
CA PRO A 339 11.44 -5.72 -15.77
C PRO A 339 11.18 -5.38 -14.29
N ILE A 340 11.69 -4.24 -13.82
CA ILE A 340 11.51 -3.83 -12.42
C ILE A 340 10.09 -3.33 -12.18
N ASN A 341 9.50 -2.58 -13.11
CA ASN A 341 8.12 -2.12 -13.01
C ASN A 341 7.15 -3.30 -12.98
N LEU A 342 7.34 -4.29 -13.85
CA LEU A 342 6.50 -5.49 -13.86
C LEU A 342 6.68 -6.35 -12.62
N THR A 343 7.88 -6.45 -12.07
CA THR A 343 8.09 -7.14 -10.78
C THR A 343 7.26 -6.47 -9.68
N THR A 344 7.27 -5.14 -9.61
CA THR A 344 6.42 -4.37 -8.67
C THR A 344 4.94 -4.54 -8.96
N ALA A 345 4.51 -4.52 -10.23
CA ALA A 345 3.12 -4.69 -10.62
C ALA A 345 2.55 -6.08 -10.26
N ILE A 346 3.36 -7.13 -10.42
CA ILE A 346 2.99 -8.48 -9.98
C ILE A 346 2.86 -8.55 -8.47
N GLY A 347 3.80 -7.95 -7.72
CA GLY A 347 3.66 -7.83 -6.27
C GLY A 347 2.42 -7.04 -5.83
N SER A 348 2.08 -5.97 -6.56
CA SER A 348 0.85 -5.19 -6.36
C SER A 348 -0.41 -6.05 -6.59
N MET A 349 -0.43 -6.85 -7.65
CA MET A 349 -1.54 -7.78 -7.95
C MET A 349 -1.69 -8.86 -6.87
N GLU A 350 -0.59 -9.46 -6.41
CA GLU A 350 -0.61 -10.44 -5.31
C GLU A 350 -1.08 -9.82 -3.99
N GLY A 351 -0.69 -8.57 -3.74
CA GLY A 351 -1.19 -7.75 -2.63
C GLY A 351 -2.69 -7.52 -2.72
N ALA A 352 -3.20 -7.08 -3.87
CA ALA A 352 -4.62 -6.86 -4.12
C ALA A 352 -5.45 -8.15 -3.96
N TYR A 353 -4.94 -9.27 -4.49
CA TYR A 353 -5.56 -10.59 -4.29
C TYR A 353 -5.65 -10.93 -2.80
N SER A 354 -4.55 -10.77 -2.06
CA SER A 354 -4.48 -11.12 -0.64
C SER A 354 -5.37 -10.20 0.21
N ASP A 355 -5.41 -8.90 -0.09
CA ASP A 355 -6.33 -7.94 0.52
C ASP A 355 -7.79 -8.39 0.33
N ALA A 356 -8.20 -8.60 -0.93
CA ALA A 356 -9.54 -9.06 -1.26
C ALA A 356 -9.90 -10.39 -0.58
N ALA A 357 -8.99 -11.36 -0.55
CA ALA A 357 -9.20 -12.68 0.06
C ALA A 357 -9.24 -12.64 1.60
N SER A 358 -8.54 -11.68 2.21
CA SER A 358 -8.40 -11.56 3.68
C SER A 358 -9.59 -10.90 4.37
N ARG A 359 -10.59 -10.40 3.63
CA ARG A 359 -11.79 -9.79 4.24
C ARG A 359 -12.63 -10.86 4.96
N THR A 360 -13.00 -10.63 6.22
CA THR A 360 -13.52 -11.71 7.11
C THR A 360 -14.98 -11.59 7.55
N THR A 361 -15.64 -10.44 7.39
CA THR A 361 -17.06 -10.24 7.76
C THR A 361 -17.95 -10.08 6.53
N PRO A 362 -18.26 -11.17 5.81
CA PRO A 362 -19.12 -11.07 4.64
C PRO A 362 -20.53 -10.61 5.03
N ASP A 363 -21.07 -9.66 4.28
CA ASP A 363 -22.48 -9.27 4.36
C ASP A 363 -23.36 -10.43 3.84
N PHE A 364 -22.84 -11.23 2.91
CA PHE A 364 -23.51 -12.38 2.32
C PHE A 364 -22.59 -13.61 2.29
N LEU A 365 -23.04 -14.70 2.92
CA LEU A 365 -22.32 -15.97 2.97
C LEU A 365 -23.10 -17.03 2.20
N GLU A 366 -22.42 -17.72 1.27
CA GLU A 366 -22.96 -18.81 0.45
C GLU A 366 -24.25 -18.45 -0.32
N LEU A 367 -24.37 -17.20 -0.78
CA LEU A 367 -25.56 -16.76 -1.52
C LEU A 367 -25.83 -17.66 -2.73
N GLY A 368 -27.06 -18.18 -2.83
CA GLY A 368 -27.46 -19.09 -3.91
C GLY A 368 -26.65 -20.38 -3.98
N THR A 369 -25.95 -20.76 -2.90
CA THR A 369 -25.05 -21.94 -2.86
C THR A 369 -24.03 -21.96 -4.00
N GLY A 370 -23.55 -20.77 -4.39
CA GLY A 370 -22.62 -20.58 -5.51
C GLY A 370 -23.29 -20.30 -6.86
N ASN A 371 -24.59 -20.50 -7.03
CA ASN A 371 -25.31 -20.05 -8.23
C ASN A 371 -25.94 -18.67 -8.00
N ILE A 372 -25.38 -17.66 -8.66
CA ILE A 372 -25.84 -16.27 -8.55
C ILE A 372 -26.58 -15.79 -9.80
N GLY A 373 -26.83 -16.64 -10.79
CA GLY A 373 -27.58 -16.26 -11.98
C GLY A 373 -29.00 -15.80 -11.65
N GLY A 374 -29.45 -14.71 -12.27
CA GLY A 374 -30.77 -14.11 -12.04
C GLY A 374 -30.85 -13.20 -10.81
N GLN A 375 -29.76 -13.08 -10.03
CA GLN A 375 -29.75 -12.26 -8.82
C GLN A 375 -29.52 -10.77 -9.14
N THR A 376 -29.94 -9.92 -8.20
CA THR A 376 -29.53 -8.51 -8.12
C THR A 376 -28.66 -8.33 -6.87
N LEU A 377 -27.39 -7.98 -7.06
CA LEU A 377 -26.41 -7.90 -5.99
C LEU A 377 -26.19 -6.44 -5.57
N VAL A 378 -26.49 -6.16 -4.31
CA VAL A 378 -26.29 -4.86 -3.66
C VAL A 378 -24.86 -4.72 -3.15
N PRO A 379 -24.36 -3.51 -2.84
CA PRO A 379 -23.00 -3.32 -2.36
C PRO A 379 -22.70 -4.18 -1.14
N GLY A 380 -21.53 -4.81 -1.09
CA GLY A 380 -21.20 -5.69 0.02
C GLY A 380 -20.02 -6.62 -0.23
N LEU A 381 -19.61 -7.29 0.84
CA LEU A 381 -18.67 -8.40 0.82
C LEU A 381 -19.45 -9.72 0.72
N TYR A 382 -19.18 -10.48 -0.32
CA TYR A 382 -19.79 -11.77 -0.58
C TYR A 382 -18.74 -12.87 -0.48
N LYS A 383 -19.09 -14.01 0.12
CA LYS A 383 -18.17 -15.12 0.33
C LYS A 383 -18.80 -16.47 0.01
N TRP A 384 -18.04 -17.26 -0.75
CA TRP A 384 -18.32 -18.67 -1.02
C TRP A 384 -17.07 -19.52 -0.74
N THR A 385 -17.31 -20.66 -0.13
CA THR A 385 -16.34 -21.76 0.07
C THR A 385 -16.36 -22.77 -1.08
N SER A 386 -17.13 -22.47 -2.12
CA SER A 386 -17.36 -23.29 -3.31
C SER A 386 -17.23 -22.46 -4.60
N THR A 387 -17.26 -23.15 -5.74
CA THR A 387 -17.28 -22.52 -7.07
C THR A 387 -18.52 -21.65 -7.25
N VAL A 388 -18.33 -20.46 -7.83
CA VAL A 388 -19.41 -19.53 -8.19
C VAL A 388 -19.75 -19.66 -9.68
N THR A 389 -21.04 -19.74 -9.99
CA THR A 389 -21.58 -19.89 -11.34
C THR A 389 -22.60 -18.80 -11.67
N ILE A 390 -22.58 -18.33 -12.91
CA ILE A 390 -23.51 -17.33 -13.47
C ILE A 390 -24.22 -17.95 -14.70
N PRO A 391 -25.23 -18.82 -14.51
CA PRO A 391 -25.95 -19.49 -15.60
C PRO A 391 -27.05 -18.62 -16.24
N ALA A 392 -27.43 -17.51 -15.61
CA ALA A 392 -28.40 -16.54 -16.09
C ALA A 392 -27.84 -15.11 -15.91
N ASN A 393 -28.48 -14.10 -16.51
CA ASN A 393 -28.03 -12.71 -16.37
C ASN A 393 -27.96 -12.29 -14.91
N LEU A 394 -26.99 -11.43 -14.58
CA LEU A 394 -26.72 -10.94 -13.24
C LEU A 394 -26.85 -9.42 -13.23
N VAL A 395 -27.44 -8.85 -12.19
CA VAL A 395 -27.47 -7.40 -12.01
C VAL A 395 -26.61 -7.03 -10.80
N ILE A 396 -25.75 -6.03 -10.94
CA ILE A 396 -25.03 -5.39 -9.82
C ILE A 396 -25.59 -3.98 -9.68
N ALA A 397 -26.20 -3.69 -8.54
CA ALA A 397 -27.05 -2.52 -8.34
C ALA A 397 -26.59 -1.71 -7.13
N GLY A 398 -26.18 -0.47 -7.36
CA GLY A 398 -25.76 0.46 -6.30
C GLY A 398 -25.24 1.77 -6.87
N GLY A 399 -24.79 2.66 -6.01
CA GLY A 399 -24.26 3.98 -6.37
C GLY A 399 -22.87 3.94 -7.01
N ALA A 400 -22.46 5.08 -7.57
CA ALA A 400 -21.20 5.23 -8.32
C ALA A 400 -19.92 5.08 -7.48
N ASN A 401 -20.04 5.18 -6.16
CA ASN A 401 -18.93 5.04 -5.23
C ASN A 401 -19.03 3.74 -4.42
N ASP A 402 -20.12 2.98 -4.56
CA ASP A 402 -20.33 1.75 -3.82
C ASP A 402 -19.36 0.66 -4.29
N VAL A 403 -19.11 -0.32 -3.43
CA VAL A 403 -18.09 -1.36 -3.65
C VAL A 403 -18.68 -2.75 -3.47
N TRP A 404 -18.22 -3.66 -4.34
CA TRP A 404 -18.52 -5.08 -4.28
C TRP A 404 -17.23 -5.88 -4.24
N ILE A 405 -17.14 -6.82 -3.30
CA ILE A 405 -16.04 -7.79 -3.25
C ILE A 405 -16.66 -9.18 -3.21
N PHE A 406 -16.38 -9.98 -4.23
CA PHE A 406 -16.82 -11.36 -4.36
C PHE A 406 -15.62 -12.28 -4.09
N GLN A 407 -15.69 -13.08 -3.03
CA GLN A 407 -14.66 -14.06 -2.67
C GLN A 407 -15.15 -15.48 -2.97
N THR A 408 -14.41 -16.23 -3.78
CA THR A 408 -14.61 -17.68 -3.94
C THR A 408 -13.32 -18.44 -3.70
N SER A 409 -13.41 -19.54 -2.95
CA SER A 409 -12.32 -20.52 -2.83
C SER A 409 -12.28 -21.53 -3.99
N GLY A 410 -13.26 -21.52 -4.88
CA GLY A 410 -13.33 -22.34 -6.08
C GLY A 410 -13.13 -21.52 -7.36
N ASP A 411 -13.74 -21.99 -8.43
CA ASP A 411 -13.73 -21.33 -9.74
C ASP A 411 -14.82 -20.24 -9.82
N LEU A 412 -14.70 -19.36 -10.82
CA LEU A 412 -15.76 -18.48 -11.29
C LEU A 412 -16.12 -18.87 -12.73
N THR A 413 -17.36 -19.30 -12.97
CA THR A 413 -17.80 -19.70 -14.31
C THR A 413 -19.05 -18.93 -14.74
N MET A 414 -18.96 -18.22 -15.85
CA MET A 414 -20.10 -17.54 -16.46
C MET A 414 -20.52 -18.28 -17.74
N ALA A 415 -21.81 -18.60 -17.86
CA ALA A 415 -22.33 -19.30 -19.02
C ALA A 415 -22.31 -18.40 -20.28
N ALA A 416 -22.34 -19.04 -21.46
CA ALA A 416 -22.37 -18.34 -22.73
C ALA A 416 -23.58 -17.41 -22.86
N ALA A 417 -23.40 -16.30 -23.57
CA ALA A 417 -24.41 -15.27 -23.86
C ALA A 417 -25.06 -14.61 -22.62
N LYS A 418 -24.51 -14.81 -21.42
CA LYS A 418 -25.01 -14.14 -20.21
C LYS A 418 -24.38 -12.76 -20.06
N ILE A 419 -25.09 -11.88 -19.38
CA ILE A 419 -24.70 -10.49 -19.21
C ILE A 419 -24.70 -10.14 -17.72
N VAL A 420 -23.60 -9.56 -17.25
CA VAL A 420 -23.56 -8.81 -15.98
C VAL A 420 -23.92 -7.36 -16.30
N THR A 421 -25.02 -6.87 -15.72
CA THR A 421 -25.52 -5.50 -15.95
C THR A 421 -25.28 -4.64 -14.73
N LEU A 422 -24.74 -3.43 -14.93
CA LEU A 422 -24.62 -2.43 -13.87
C LEU A 422 -25.85 -1.52 -13.84
N SER A 423 -26.37 -1.24 -12.64
CA SER A 423 -27.52 -0.34 -12.44
C SER A 423 -27.31 0.57 -11.22
N GLY A 424 -28.10 1.64 -11.13
CA GLY A 424 -28.05 2.59 -10.01
C GLY A 424 -26.83 3.53 -9.99
N GLY A 425 -25.95 3.43 -10.99
CA GLY A 425 -24.71 4.19 -11.07
C GLY A 425 -23.45 3.38 -10.77
N ALA A 426 -23.59 2.10 -10.41
CA ALA A 426 -22.47 1.18 -10.18
C ALA A 426 -21.43 1.23 -11.30
N ARG A 427 -20.15 1.14 -10.93
CA ARG A 427 -19.02 1.24 -11.87
C ARG A 427 -18.11 0.02 -11.76
N ALA A 428 -17.71 -0.52 -12.91
CA ALA A 428 -16.80 -1.66 -13.02
C ALA A 428 -15.54 -1.53 -12.15
N LYS A 429 -14.98 -0.32 -12.03
CA LYS A 429 -13.77 -0.05 -11.24
C LYS A 429 -13.90 -0.32 -9.74
N ASN A 430 -15.12 -0.42 -9.21
CA ASN A 430 -15.40 -0.69 -7.79
C ASN A 430 -15.86 -2.14 -7.54
N ILE A 431 -15.82 -3.01 -8.54
CA ILE A 431 -16.29 -4.39 -8.46
C ILE A 431 -15.08 -5.32 -8.54
N PHE A 432 -14.85 -6.11 -7.50
CA PHE A 432 -13.68 -6.97 -7.37
C PHE A 432 -14.09 -8.43 -7.21
N TRP A 433 -13.52 -9.29 -8.04
CA TRP A 433 -13.75 -10.74 -8.04
C TRP A 433 -12.45 -11.45 -7.66
N GLN A 434 -12.34 -11.87 -6.41
CA GLN A 434 -11.22 -12.69 -5.94
C GLN A 434 -11.57 -14.16 -6.15
N VAL A 435 -10.78 -14.83 -7.00
CA VAL A 435 -11.03 -16.21 -7.43
C VAL A 435 -9.82 -17.08 -7.09
N ALA A 436 -9.98 -18.06 -6.20
CA ALA A 436 -8.88 -18.94 -5.80
C ALA A 436 -8.59 -20.05 -6.82
N GLY A 437 -9.60 -20.45 -7.60
CA GLY A 437 -9.47 -21.30 -8.77
C GLY A 437 -9.24 -20.49 -10.04
N GLN A 438 -9.87 -20.90 -11.15
CA GLN A 438 -9.83 -20.21 -12.43
C GLN A 438 -11.12 -19.42 -12.70
N ALA A 439 -11.02 -18.38 -13.53
CA ALA A 439 -12.19 -17.66 -14.04
C ALA A 439 -12.42 -17.99 -15.52
N THR A 440 -13.65 -18.40 -15.88
CA THR A 440 -14.04 -18.69 -17.26
C THR A 440 -15.28 -17.89 -17.64
N LEU A 441 -15.13 -17.03 -18.65
CA LEU A 441 -16.22 -16.26 -19.25
C LEU A 441 -16.64 -16.94 -20.56
N GLY A 442 -17.86 -17.48 -20.58
CA GLY A 442 -18.40 -18.23 -21.70
C GLY A 442 -18.55 -17.41 -22.98
N ALA A 443 -18.65 -18.08 -24.12
CA ALA A 443 -18.74 -17.42 -25.43
C ALA A 443 -19.86 -16.37 -25.48
N ASN A 444 -19.59 -15.23 -26.11
CA ASN A 444 -20.52 -14.09 -26.26
C ASN A 444 -21.08 -13.54 -24.92
N SER A 445 -20.45 -13.82 -23.78
CA SER A 445 -20.84 -13.22 -22.50
C SER A 445 -20.34 -11.78 -22.36
N HIS A 446 -20.95 -11.02 -21.45
CA HIS A 446 -20.50 -9.68 -21.07
C HIS A 446 -20.28 -9.60 -19.56
N PHE A 447 -19.08 -9.19 -19.14
CA PHE A 447 -18.65 -9.18 -17.74
C PHE A 447 -18.22 -7.79 -17.27
N GLU A 448 -18.42 -7.52 -15.98
CA GLU A 448 -18.17 -6.22 -15.36
C GLU A 448 -17.31 -6.40 -14.10
N GLY A 449 -16.17 -5.70 -14.04
CA GLY A 449 -15.32 -5.64 -12.85
C GLY A 449 -13.90 -6.17 -13.03
N VAL A 450 -13.14 -6.13 -11.93
CA VAL A 450 -11.75 -6.56 -11.87
C VAL A 450 -11.68 -8.00 -11.36
N ILE A 451 -11.10 -8.90 -12.16
CA ILE A 451 -10.84 -10.28 -11.76
C ILE A 451 -9.41 -10.39 -11.23
N LEU A 452 -9.29 -10.81 -9.97
CA LEU A 452 -8.06 -11.18 -9.27
C LEU A 452 -8.04 -12.71 -9.13
N SER A 453 -7.47 -13.39 -10.14
CA SER A 453 -7.42 -14.86 -10.18
C SER A 453 -6.09 -15.39 -9.66
N LYS A 454 -6.13 -16.37 -8.76
CA LYS A 454 -4.95 -17.11 -8.31
C LYS A 454 -4.40 -18.04 -9.39
N THR A 455 -5.23 -18.42 -10.34
CA THR A 455 -4.82 -19.27 -11.47
C THR A 455 -5.11 -18.57 -12.79
N ALA A 456 -5.80 -19.24 -13.72
CA ALA A 456 -6.03 -18.76 -15.06
C ALA A 456 -7.29 -17.87 -15.15
N ILE A 457 -7.33 -17.04 -16.20
CA ILE A 457 -8.53 -16.35 -16.66
C ILE A 457 -8.71 -16.67 -18.15
N THR A 458 -9.89 -17.15 -18.54
CA THR A 458 -10.22 -17.49 -19.93
C THR A 458 -11.45 -16.71 -20.38
N LEU A 459 -11.32 -15.95 -21.47
CA LEU A 459 -12.43 -15.35 -22.20
C LEU A 459 -12.63 -16.13 -23.50
N GLN A 460 -13.74 -16.85 -23.58
CA GLN A 460 -14.10 -17.63 -24.77
C GLN A 460 -14.59 -16.73 -25.92
N THR A 461 -14.82 -17.34 -27.09
CA THR A 461 -15.17 -16.66 -28.35
C THR A 461 -16.16 -15.52 -28.17
N GLY A 462 -15.74 -14.29 -28.50
CA GLY A 462 -16.60 -13.12 -28.51
C GLY A 462 -17.03 -12.62 -27.12
N ALA A 463 -16.48 -13.17 -26.04
CA ALA A 463 -16.74 -12.63 -24.70
C ALA A 463 -16.18 -11.21 -24.57
N THR A 464 -16.91 -10.36 -23.83
CA THR A 464 -16.56 -8.96 -23.62
C THR A 464 -16.46 -8.65 -22.13
N MET A 465 -15.58 -7.73 -21.76
CA MET A 465 -15.38 -7.30 -20.38
C MET A 465 -15.10 -5.80 -20.30
N ASN A 466 -15.80 -5.10 -19.40
CA ASN A 466 -15.37 -3.82 -18.88
C ASN A 466 -14.70 -4.06 -17.51
N GLY A 467 -13.37 -4.01 -17.48
CA GLY A 467 -12.67 -4.59 -16.33
C GLY A 467 -11.17 -4.74 -16.50
N ARG A 468 -10.58 -5.55 -15.61
CA ARG A 468 -9.18 -5.96 -15.67
C ARG A 468 -9.09 -7.48 -15.45
N ALA A 469 -8.21 -8.14 -16.19
CA ALA A 469 -7.89 -9.55 -16.05
C ALA A 469 -6.51 -9.70 -15.41
N LEU A 470 -6.48 -9.89 -14.08
CA LEU A 470 -5.25 -9.98 -13.28
C LEU A 470 -5.07 -11.42 -12.79
N ALA A 471 -4.14 -12.17 -13.40
CA ALA A 471 -3.98 -13.61 -13.20
C ALA A 471 -2.59 -13.98 -12.67
N GLN A 472 -2.52 -14.76 -11.59
CA GLN A 472 -1.25 -15.28 -11.09
C GLN A 472 -0.70 -16.46 -11.91
N THR A 473 -1.41 -16.92 -12.95
CA THR A 473 -0.84 -17.78 -13.99
C THR A 473 -1.02 -17.15 -15.38
N GLN A 474 -2.04 -17.56 -16.13
CA GLN A 474 -2.21 -17.18 -17.54
C GLN A 474 -3.55 -16.50 -17.83
N VAL A 475 -3.57 -15.70 -18.90
CA VAL A 475 -4.80 -15.15 -19.49
C VAL A 475 -4.93 -15.66 -20.93
N ALA A 476 -6.07 -16.26 -21.27
CA ALA A 476 -6.34 -16.79 -22.60
C ALA A 476 -7.58 -16.12 -23.21
N LEU A 477 -7.43 -15.58 -24.42
CA LEU A 477 -8.48 -14.86 -25.16
C LEU A 477 -8.83 -15.60 -26.45
N GLN A 478 -10.12 -15.63 -26.77
CA GLN A 478 -10.63 -16.11 -28.06
C GLN A 478 -11.50 -15.02 -28.67
N GLN A 479 -10.94 -14.21 -29.59
CA GLN A 479 -11.65 -13.06 -30.20
C GLN A 479 -12.40 -12.22 -29.16
N ALA A 480 -11.77 -12.01 -28.00
CA ALA A 480 -12.41 -11.42 -26.84
C ALA A 480 -12.13 -9.92 -26.79
N THR A 481 -13.03 -9.15 -26.19
CA THR A 481 -12.82 -7.71 -25.97
C THR A 481 -12.66 -7.41 -24.49
N ILE A 482 -11.56 -6.73 -24.12
CA ILE A 482 -11.35 -6.22 -22.75
C ILE A 482 -11.14 -4.72 -22.83
N THR A 483 -11.94 -3.97 -22.08
CA THR A 483 -11.84 -2.51 -21.97
C THR A 483 -11.52 -2.14 -20.53
N GLN A 484 -10.34 -1.53 -20.30
CA GLN A 484 -9.96 -1.03 -18.98
C GLN A 484 -10.93 0.06 -18.51
N PRO A 485 -11.47 -0.01 -17.27
CA PRO A 485 -12.36 1.00 -16.74
C PRO A 485 -11.68 2.36 -16.60
N ALA A 486 -12.41 3.44 -16.92
CA ALA A 486 -12.00 4.81 -16.62
C ALA A 486 -11.79 4.98 -15.10
N GLN A 487 -10.71 5.67 -14.71
CA GLN A 487 -10.31 5.83 -13.31
C GLN A 487 -11.22 6.74 -12.50
#